data_AF-A0A0D6KMW0-F1
#
_entry.id   AF-A0A0D6KMW0-F1
#
_cell.length_a   1.000
_cell.length_b   1.000
_cell.length_c   1.000
_cell.angle_alpha   90.00
_cell.angle_beta   90.00
_cell.angle_gamma   90.00
#
_symmetry.space_group_name_H-M   'P 1'
#
loop_
_entity.id
_entity.type
_entity.pdbx_description
1 polymer ?
#
loop_
_entity_poly.entity_id
_entity_poly.type
_entity_poly.pdbx_seq_one_letter_code
_entity_poly.pdbx_strand_id
1 'polypeptide(L)'
;MSGISSAIRHQTMASFLPIVIPKENYYNIGWQKFNITATDEELLKFTNNVLESFWRLEKAINHTKSIKLDAETCQQEMRELAKWGLAAYRRFFEEEGSRQIIEGRCKMMGTEIPAPTFISERVIFPWEVLYAGDNYQEPNPEMFWGLRYTPARILTPEKDISRFLADRTTPLDMMFCLHHRLREAHQNEWLLIQKLIRTLQNSRCSLLSAVGKLTKIENGENLLDYFIEANHNILHFACHCQSEELDVDTLLFSLLKDEGEEGEPLVIKLGAISFILVKQDKRFQCQPLVFLNACQSAGGTDALRKTFNLPQMFIKRGAEAVIATACPVPDRFAAAFAQQFYTFFIDKQMTIGEALQATRRYFIEEYNNPLGLAYGLYSPPYYRLTQPLATVGVA
;
A
#
# COMPACT_ATOMS: atom_id res chain seq x y z
N MET A 1 -4.79 13.71 22.11
CA MET A 1 -4.64 13.96 20.66
C MET A 1 -4.11 15.38 20.47
N SER A 2 -2.82 15.57 20.70
CA SER A 2 -2.11 16.84 20.50
C SER A 2 -0.75 16.48 19.94
N GLY A 3 -0.54 16.69 18.64
CA GLY A 3 0.75 16.33 18.02
C GLY A 3 0.86 16.55 16.52
N ILE A 4 -0.18 16.31 15.73
CA ILE A 4 -0.13 16.55 14.27
C ILE A 4 -0.86 17.85 13.94
N SER A 5 -0.38 18.96 14.52
CA SER A 5 -0.75 20.32 14.10
C SER A 5 0.51 21.00 13.58
N SER A 6 0.97 20.55 12.42
CA SER A 6 1.70 21.41 11.50
C SER A 6 0.83 21.50 10.25
N ALA A 7 0.71 22.70 9.68
CA ALA A 7 -0.12 22.98 8.52
C ALA A 7 0.01 21.85 7.48
N ILE A 8 -1.11 21.27 7.07
CA ILE A 8 -1.18 20.17 6.10
C ILE A 8 -0.34 20.60 4.90
N ARG A 9 0.83 20.00 4.72
CA ARG A 9 1.66 20.24 3.55
C ARG A 9 0.93 19.60 2.39
N HIS A 10 0.45 20.43 1.48
CA HIS A 10 -0.30 19.97 0.31
C HIS A 10 0.63 19.32 -0.70
N GLN A 11 0.17 18.22 -1.29
CA GLN A 11 0.82 17.50 -2.37
C GLN A 11 0.02 17.67 -3.66
N THR A 12 0.65 18.27 -4.68
CA THR A 12 0.05 18.44 -6.02
C THR A 12 0.89 17.74 -7.10
N MET A 13 0.61 17.97 -8.39
CA MET A 13 1.52 17.54 -9.47
C MET A 13 2.94 18.09 -9.28
N ALA A 14 3.11 19.23 -8.62
CA ALA A 14 4.42 19.86 -8.47
C ALA A 14 5.37 19.04 -7.58
N SER A 15 4.85 18.21 -6.68
CA SER A 15 5.61 17.25 -5.88
C SER A 15 6.18 16.06 -6.66
N PHE A 16 5.72 15.84 -7.89
CA PHE A 16 6.00 14.63 -8.65
C PHE A 16 7.48 14.58 -9.10
N LEU A 17 8.21 13.57 -8.63
CA LEU A 17 9.60 13.33 -9.01
C LEU A 17 9.72 11.97 -9.72
N PRO A 18 9.62 11.92 -11.06
CA PRO A 18 9.73 10.67 -11.80
C PRO A 18 11.17 10.16 -11.81
N ILE A 19 11.33 8.90 -11.41
CA ILE A 19 12.55 8.10 -11.53
C ILE A 19 12.23 6.96 -12.48
N VAL A 20 12.61 7.10 -13.76
CA VAL A 20 12.22 6.16 -14.81
C VAL A 20 13.26 5.08 -14.95
N ILE A 21 12.86 3.82 -14.80
CA ILE A 21 13.72 2.63 -14.91
C ILE A 21 13.20 1.78 -16.08
N PRO A 22 13.59 2.13 -17.32
CA PRO A 22 13.03 1.51 -18.53
C PRO A 22 13.61 0.12 -18.82
N LYS A 23 14.84 -0.15 -18.37
CA LYS A 23 15.55 -1.44 -18.52
C LYS A 23 16.48 -1.65 -17.33
N GLU A 24 17.03 -2.86 -17.25
CA GLU A 24 18.11 -3.20 -16.32
C GLU A 24 19.32 -2.28 -16.55
N ASN A 25 20.01 -1.89 -15.46
CA ASN A 25 21.27 -1.16 -15.41
C ASN A 25 21.26 0.37 -15.63
N TYR A 26 20.10 1.04 -15.78
CA TYR A 26 20.06 2.52 -15.74
C TYR A 26 18.69 3.08 -15.33
N TYR A 27 18.70 4.34 -14.89
CA TYR A 27 17.49 5.13 -14.63
C TYR A 27 17.65 6.56 -15.13
N ASN A 28 16.54 7.26 -15.28
CA ASN A 28 16.52 8.66 -15.66
C ASN A 28 15.83 9.51 -14.59
N ILE A 29 16.38 10.69 -14.33
CA ILE A 29 15.74 11.75 -13.54
C ILE A 29 15.56 12.98 -14.45
N GLY A 30 14.35 13.13 -15.01
CA GLY A 30 14.13 14.05 -16.14
C GLY A 30 14.95 13.62 -17.36
N TRP A 31 15.74 14.53 -17.94
CA TRP A 31 16.56 14.26 -19.13
C TRP A 31 17.94 13.63 -18.83
N GLN A 32 18.33 13.55 -17.55
CA GLN A 32 19.63 13.03 -17.14
C GLN A 32 19.55 11.53 -16.87
N LYS A 33 20.51 10.79 -17.40
CA LYS A 33 20.65 9.33 -17.28
C LYS A 33 21.77 8.98 -16.30
N PHE A 34 21.50 8.01 -15.44
CA PHE A 34 22.44 7.47 -14.44
C PHE A 34 22.48 5.95 -14.54
N ASN A 35 23.61 5.35 -14.21
CA ASN A 35 23.75 3.90 -14.18
C ASN A 35 23.21 3.32 -12.87
N ILE A 36 22.53 2.18 -12.96
CA ILE A 36 22.24 1.35 -11.78
C ILE A 36 23.40 0.38 -11.67
N THR A 37 24.16 0.49 -10.58
CA THR A 37 25.29 -0.41 -10.32
C THR A 37 24.90 -1.57 -9.41
N ALA A 38 23.80 -1.43 -8.67
CA ALA A 38 23.20 -2.50 -7.89
C ALA A 38 22.70 -3.64 -8.81
N THR A 39 23.20 -4.87 -8.60
CA THR A 39 22.68 -6.02 -9.34
C THR A 39 21.32 -6.45 -8.78
N ASP A 40 20.51 -7.14 -9.60
CA ASP A 40 19.26 -7.77 -9.16
C ASP A 40 19.46 -8.69 -7.94
N GLU A 41 20.58 -9.42 -7.90
CA GLU A 41 20.94 -10.30 -6.79
C GLU A 41 21.26 -9.51 -5.51
N GLU A 42 22.01 -8.40 -5.61
CA GLU A 42 22.28 -7.52 -4.47
C GLU A 42 20.99 -6.93 -3.91
N LEU A 43 20.12 -6.39 -4.77
CA LEU A 43 18.85 -5.78 -4.35
C LEU A 43 17.89 -6.81 -3.76
N LEU A 44 17.87 -8.04 -4.28
CA LEU A 44 17.13 -9.16 -3.69
C LEU A 44 17.69 -9.55 -2.32
N LYS A 45 19.02 -9.56 -2.15
CA LYS A 45 19.63 -9.81 -0.84
C LYS A 45 19.27 -8.73 0.17
N PHE A 46 19.38 -7.45 -0.19
CA PHE A 46 19.02 -6.35 0.72
C PHE A 46 17.54 -6.41 1.11
N THR A 47 16.70 -6.64 0.11
CA THR A 47 15.29 -6.94 0.27
C THR A 47 15.03 -8.02 1.31
N ASN A 48 15.68 -9.19 1.21
CA ASN A 48 15.41 -10.31 2.12
C ASN A 48 15.74 -9.95 3.57
N ASN A 49 16.78 -9.14 3.79
CA ASN A 49 17.12 -8.67 5.13
C ASN A 49 16.13 -7.62 5.67
N VAL A 50 15.57 -6.77 4.80
CA VAL A 50 14.46 -5.87 5.17
C VAL A 50 13.23 -6.68 5.58
N LEU A 51 12.89 -7.71 4.81
CA LEU A 51 11.77 -8.59 5.12
C LEU A 51 11.99 -9.37 6.43
N GLU A 52 13.22 -9.77 6.73
CA GLU A 52 13.55 -10.39 8.02
C GLU A 52 13.29 -9.44 9.19
N SER A 53 13.63 -8.15 9.04
CA SER A 53 13.31 -7.13 10.04
C SER A 53 11.80 -6.97 10.23
N PHE A 54 11.03 -6.91 9.14
CA PHE A 54 9.56 -6.87 9.23
C PHE A 54 8.97 -8.12 9.90
N TRP A 55 9.52 -9.30 9.64
CA TRP A 55 9.11 -10.53 10.30
C TRP A 55 9.43 -10.53 11.81
N ARG A 56 10.55 -9.94 12.24
CA ARG A 56 10.84 -9.76 13.67
C ARG A 56 9.85 -8.81 14.33
N LEU A 57 9.47 -7.71 13.66
CA LEU A 57 8.41 -6.81 14.12
C LEU A 57 7.06 -7.51 14.23
N GLU A 58 6.68 -8.29 13.21
CA GLU A 58 5.47 -9.12 13.21
C GLU A 58 5.44 -10.05 14.42
N LYS A 59 6.54 -10.77 14.66
CA LYS A 59 6.70 -11.66 15.83
C LYS A 59 6.57 -10.91 17.16
N ALA A 60 7.19 -9.74 17.28
CA ALA A 60 7.12 -8.95 18.50
C ALA A 60 5.68 -8.53 18.82
N ILE A 61 4.92 -8.07 17.82
CA ILE A 61 3.50 -7.69 17.95
C ILE A 61 2.66 -8.90 18.34
N ASN A 62 2.86 -10.05 17.70
CA ASN A 62 2.11 -11.28 17.97
C ASN A 62 2.42 -11.84 19.38
N HIS A 63 3.68 -11.78 19.82
CA HIS A 63 4.10 -12.25 21.14
C HIS A 63 3.56 -11.37 22.26
N THR A 64 3.70 -10.05 22.12
CA THR A 64 3.23 -9.07 23.12
C THR A 64 1.72 -8.82 23.05
N LYS A 65 1.07 -9.22 21.95
CA LYS A 65 -0.31 -8.85 21.60
C LYS A 65 -0.50 -7.34 21.66
N SER A 66 0.49 -6.56 21.21
CA SER A 66 0.46 -5.09 21.27
C SER A 66 0.98 -4.51 19.97
N ILE A 67 0.30 -3.50 19.44
CA ILE A 67 0.82 -2.70 18.32
C ILE A 67 1.92 -1.73 18.78
N LYS A 68 1.97 -1.41 20.08
CA LYS A 68 3.05 -0.63 20.67
C LYS A 68 4.23 -1.55 20.96
N LEU A 69 5.38 -1.22 20.41
CA LEU A 69 6.64 -1.89 20.70
C LEU A 69 7.39 -1.14 21.81
N ASP A 70 8.24 -1.86 22.53
CA ASP A 70 9.21 -1.22 23.41
C ASP A 70 10.27 -0.47 22.59
N ALA A 71 10.91 0.50 23.22
CA ALA A 71 11.85 1.39 22.55
C ALA A 71 13.10 0.65 22.03
N GLU A 72 13.53 -0.42 22.71
CA GLU A 72 14.71 -1.19 22.33
C GLU A 72 14.46 -1.99 21.05
N THR A 73 13.32 -2.72 20.98
CA THR A 73 12.88 -3.42 19.78
C THR A 73 12.72 -2.45 18.60
N CYS A 74 12.07 -1.31 18.82
CA CYS A 74 11.92 -0.29 17.78
C CYS A 74 13.27 0.23 17.27
N GLN A 75 14.18 0.59 18.18
CA GLN A 75 15.49 1.12 17.83
C GLN A 75 16.34 0.08 17.09
N GLN A 76 16.30 -1.17 17.52
CA GLN A 76 17.01 -2.28 16.88
C GLN A 76 16.51 -2.49 15.45
N GLU A 77 15.20 -2.59 15.23
CA GLU A 77 14.67 -2.84 13.89
C GLU A 77 14.81 -1.61 12.99
N MET A 78 14.68 -0.39 13.51
CA MET A 78 15.02 0.83 12.76
C MET A 78 16.48 0.84 12.30
N ARG A 79 17.43 0.34 13.12
CA ARG A 79 18.84 0.22 12.74
C ARG A 79 19.05 -0.77 11.61
N GLU A 80 18.39 -1.93 11.66
CA GLU A 80 18.47 -2.93 10.60
C GLU A 80 17.82 -2.43 9.30
N LEU A 81 16.64 -1.81 9.38
CA LEU A 81 16.00 -1.18 8.23
C LEU A 81 16.88 -0.08 7.62
N ALA A 82 17.48 0.79 8.44
CA ALA A 82 18.38 1.84 7.97
C ALA A 82 19.64 1.27 7.30
N LYS A 83 20.21 0.19 7.84
CA LYS A 83 21.41 -0.47 7.30
C LYS A 83 21.19 -0.95 5.88
N TRP A 84 20.11 -1.70 5.65
CA TRP A 84 19.79 -2.25 4.33
C TRP A 84 19.19 -1.21 3.38
N GLY A 85 18.42 -0.26 3.92
CA GLY A 85 17.96 0.93 3.21
C GLY A 85 19.10 1.80 2.70
N LEU A 86 20.15 1.99 3.49
CA LEU A 86 21.35 2.76 3.13
C LEU A 86 22.19 2.02 2.08
N ALA A 87 22.34 0.70 2.23
CA ALA A 87 23.01 -0.13 1.24
C ALA A 87 22.30 -0.02 -0.12
N ALA A 88 20.97 -0.20 -0.15
CA ALA A 88 20.18 -0.03 -1.36
C ALA A 88 20.28 1.40 -1.91
N TYR A 89 20.18 2.43 -1.07
CA TYR A 89 20.30 3.83 -1.49
C TYR A 89 21.66 4.13 -2.15
N ARG A 90 22.77 3.67 -1.55
CA ARG A 90 24.12 3.89 -2.10
C ARG A 90 24.43 3.08 -3.34
N ARG A 91 23.85 1.88 -3.49
CA ARG A 91 24.04 1.04 -4.68
C ARG A 91 23.12 1.45 -5.82
N PHE A 92 21.94 1.99 -5.53
CA PHE A 92 21.01 2.46 -6.56
C PHE A 92 21.33 3.89 -7.01
N PHE A 93 21.64 4.79 -6.07
CA PHE A 93 22.03 6.19 -6.30
C PHE A 93 23.52 6.39 -5.98
N GLU A 94 24.39 5.60 -6.64
CA GLU A 94 25.83 5.62 -6.39
C GLU A 94 26.46 6.95 -6.85
N GLU A 95 26.08 7.40 -8.05
CA GLU A 95 26.58 8.62 -8.64
C GLU A 95 26.14 9.85 -7.81
N GLU A 96 27.10 10.60 -7.28
CA GLU A 96 26.85 11.79 -6.46
C GLU A 96 25.94 12.82 -7.17
N GLY A 97 26.10 12.97 -8.49
CA GLY A 97 25.25 13.85 -9.29
C GLY A 97 23.76 13.48 -9.20
N SER A 98 23.43 12.19 -9.16
CA SER A 98 22.03 11.73 -9.03
C SER A 98 21.42 12.15 -7.70
N ARG A 99 22.16 12.01 -6.60
CA ARG A 99 21.73 12.40 -5.25
C ARG A 99 21.51 13.91 -5.16
N GLN A 100 22.45 14.69 -5.69
CA GLN A 100 22.35 16.15 -5.72
C GLN A 100 21.14 16.64 -6.53
N ILE A 101 20.81 15.97 -7.64
CA ILE A 101 19.61 16.32 -8.43
C ILE A 101 18.33 16.00 -7.66
N ILE A 102 18.25 14.85 -7.01
CA ILE A 102 17.09 14.49 -6.18
C ILE A 102 16.91 15.53 -5.08
N GLU A 103 17.96 15.83 -4.33
CA GLU A 103 17.92 16.83 -3.27
C GLU A 103 17.56 18.23 -3.78
N GLY A 104 18.15 18.65 -4.90
CA GLY A 104 17.87 19.94 -5.53
C GLY A 104 16.40 20.05 -5.93
N ARG A 105 15.84 19.03 -6.58
CA ARG A 105 14.42 19.00 -6.96
C ARG A 105 13.50 18.98 -5.75
N CYS A 106 13.81 18.18 -4.73
CA CYS A 106 13.04 18.17 -3.48
C CYS A 106 13.05 19.55 -2.81
N LYS A 107 14.17 20.28 -2.81
CA LYS A 107 14.25 21.65 -2.27
C LYS A 107 13.42 22.65 -3.08
N MET A 108 13.35 22.49 -4.40
CA MET A 108 12.55 23.34 -5.28
C MET A 108 11.04 23.16 -5.11
N MET A 109 10.58 22.05 -4.52
CA MET A 109 9.17 21.79 -4.23
C MET A 109 8.63 22.58 -3.02
N GLY A 110 9.50 23.34 -2.34
CA GLY A 110 9.11 24.28 -1.29
C GLY A 110 8.41 23.60 -0.12
N THR A 111 7.12 23.91 0.06
CA THR A 111 6.29 23.36 1.14
C THR A 111 5.63 22.03 0.79
N GLU A 112 5.62 21.62 -0.49
CA GLU A 112 5.03 20.34 -0.88
C GLU A 112 5.88 19.17 -0.36
N ILE A 113 5.23 18.05 -0.06
CA ILE A 113 5.94 16.80 0.28
C ILE A 113 6.39 16.14 -1.03
N PRO A 114 7.71 16.00 -1.28
CA PRO A 114 8.20 15.36 -2.49
C PRO A 114 7.69 13.93 -2.65
N ALA A 115 7.44 13.55 -3.90
CA ALA A 115 6.94 12.24 -4.24
C ALA A 115 7.83 11.54 -5.27
N PRO A 116 8.95 10.95 -4.83
CA PRO A 116 9.78 10.10 -5.69
C PRO A 116 8.93 8.93 -6.21
N THR A 117 8.66 8.95 -7.51
CA THR A 117 7.80 7.95 -8.16
C THR A 117 8.64 7.11 -9.10
N PHE A 118 8.79 5.84 -8.76
CA PHE A 118 9.54 4.87 -9.52
C PHE A 118 8.67 4.31 -10.65
N ILE A 119 9.06 4.57 -11.89
CA ILE A 119 8.34 4.12 -13.08
C ILE A 119 9.11 2.95 -13.68
N SER A 120 8.60 1.74 -13.52
CA SER A 120 9.28 0.51 -13.94
C SER A 120 8.28 -0.63 -14.07
N GLU A 121 8.50 -1.57 -14.97
CA GLU A 121 7.67 -2.78 -15.07
C GLU A 121 7.82 -3.72 -13.87
N ARG A 122 8.87 -3.54 -13.05
CA ARG A 122 9.20 -4.39 -11.90
C ARG A 122 9.31 -3.57 -10.61
N VAL A 123 9.02 -4.22 -9.50
CA VAL A 123 9.37 -3.70 -8.17
C VAL A 123 10.71 -4.28 -7.78
N ILE A 124 11.67 -3.41 -7.52
CA ILE A 124 13.07 -3.82 -7.33
C ILE A 124 13.44 -3.83 -5.83
N PHE A 125 12.77 -2.99 -5.02
CA PHE A 125 13.06 -2.83 -3.59
C PHE A 125 11.87 -2.18 -2.85
N PRO A 126 11.71 -2.35 -1.53
CA PRO A 126 10.74 -1.58 -0.72
C PRO A 126 11.26 -0.14 -0.55
N TRP A 127 10.90 0.74 -1.48
CA TRP A 127 11.39 2.12 -1.54
C TRP A 127 11.12 2.95 -0.28
N GLU A 128 10.13 2.56 0.52
CA GLU A 128 9.79 3.17 1.80
C GLU A 128 10.95 3.08 2.81
N VAL A 129 11.73 1.99 2.78
CA VAL A 129 12.85 1.81 3.72
C VAL A 129 14.16 2.41 3.22
N LEU A 130 14.21 3.01 2.02
CA LEU A 130 15.40 3.72 1.55
C LEU A 130 15.83 4.75 2.58
N TYR A 131 17.11 4.69 2.96
CA TYR A 131 17.68 5.53 4.00
C TYR A 131 18.77 6.40 3.40
N ALA A 132 18.54 7.71 3.37
CA ALA A 132 19.46 8.69 2.79
C ALA A 132 20.44 9.31 3.81
N GLY A 133 20.47 8.78 5.05
CA GLY A 133 21.37 9.26 6.11
C GLY A 133 22.72 8.56 6.11
N ASP A 134 23.74 9.22 6.64
CA ASP A 134 25.10 8.67 6.65
C ASP A 134 25.37 7.69 7.78
N ASN A 135 24.65 7.80 8.90
CA ASN A 135 24.77 6.93 10.05
C ASN A 135 23.51 6.08 10.23
N TYR A 136 23.64 4.76 9.99
CA TYR A 136 22.54 3.82 10.23
C TYR A 136 22.50 3.29 11.67
N GLN A 137 23.58 3.44 12.46
CA GLN A 137 23.65 2.93 13.83
C GLN A 137 22.74 3.71 14.79
N GLU A 138 22.56 5.00 14.50
CA GLU A 138 21.63 5.93 15.13
C GLU A 138 20.67 6.46 14.07
N PRO A 139 19.68 5.65 13.66
CA PRO A 139 18.83 5.98 12.54
C PRO A 139 17.94 7.19 12.86
N ASN A 140 17.98 8.21 12.01
CA ASN A 140 17.05 9.33 12.08
C ASN A 140 15.79 8.98 11.25
N PRO A 141 14.58 8.95 11.85
CA PRO A 141 13.32 8.72 11.13
C PRO A 141 13.14 9.61 9.89
N GLU A 142 13.58 10.87 9.95
CA GLU A 142 13.47 11.82 8.83
C GLU A 142 14.38 11.47 7.64
N MET A 143 15.28 10.49 7.77
CA MET A 143 16.14 10.03 6.68
C MET A 143 15.57 8.82 5.94
N PHE A 144 14.50 8.21 6.44
CA PHE A 144 13.73 7.20 5.70
C PHE A 144 12.80 7.85 4.69
N TRP A 145 12.85 7.39 3.43
CA TRP A 145 12.00 7.91 2.37
C TRP A 145 10.51 7.74 2.67
N GLY A 146 10.10 6.63 3.27
CA GLY A 146 8.70 6.38 3.63
C GLY A 146 8.14 7.26 4.75
N LEU A 147 9.00 7.89 5.56
CA LEU A 147 8.62 8.80 6.65
C LEU A 147 8.79 10.27 6.25
N ARG A 148 9.74 10.56 5.36
CA ARG A 148 10.04 11.92 4.87
C ARG A 148 9.24 12.31 3.63
N TYR A 149 9.00 11.35 2.74
CA TYR A 149 8.43 11.55 1.41
C TYR A 149 7.25 10.60 1.17
N THR A 150 6.65 10.67 -0.01
CA THR A 150 5.59 9.76 -0.45
C THR A 150 6.07 8.90 -1.63
N PRO A 151 6.99 7.94 -1.40
CA PRO A 151 7.46 7.08 -2.48
C PRO A 151 6.30 6.31 -3.11
N ALA A 152 6.29 6.27 -4.44
CA ALA A 152 5.22 5.69 -5.23
C ALA A 152 5.77 4.85 -6.39
N ARG A 153 4.94 3.99 -6.95
CA ARG A 153 5.30 3.10 -8.07
C ARG A 153 4.29 3.22 -9.20
N ILE A 154 4.78 3.28 -10.43
CA ILE A 154 3.99 3.14 -11.65
C ILE A 154 4.51 1.93 -12.40
N LEU A 155 3.70 0.87 -12.46
CA LEU A 155 4.05 -0.41 -13.09
C LEU A 155 3.69 -0.51 -14.58
N THR A 156 3.15 0.57 -15.13
CA THR A 156 2.72 0.71 -16.52
C THR A 156 3.45 1.92 -17.13
N PRO A 157 4.75 1.81 -17.43
CA PRO A 157 5.55 2.92 -17.97
C PRO A 157 4.98 3.52 -19.26
N GLU A 158 4.16 2.76 -19.99
CA GLU A 158 3.43 3.18 -21.19
C GLU A 158 2.21 4.08 -20.91
N LYS A 159 1.71 4.10 -19.67
CA LYS A 159 0.54 4.90 -19.28
C LYS A 159 0.97 6.35 -19.01
N ASP A 160 0.36 7.28 -19.73
CA ASP A 160 0.53 8.71 -19.49
C ASP A 160 0.03 9.10 -18.08
N ILE A 161 0.92 9.70 -17.29
CA ILE A 161 0.67 10.11 -15.90
C ILE A 161 -0.41 11.18 -15.81
N SER A 162 -0.57 12.00 -16.84
CA SER A 162 -1.63 13.03 -16.91
C SER A 162 -3.04 12.42 -16.94
N ARG A 163 -3.17 11.13 -17.23
CA ARG A 163 -4.46 10.42 -17.24
C ARG A 163 -4.91 9.95 -15.86
N PHE A 164 -4.06 10.04 -14.83
CA PHE A 164 -4.48 9.75 -13.46
C PHE A 164 -5.28 10.94 -12.92
N LEU A 165 -6.47 10.65 -12.41
CA LEU A 165 -7.33 11.68 -11.84
C LEU A 165 -6.80 12.07 -10.47
N ALA A 166 -6.45 13.34 -10.30
CA ALA A 166 -6.02 13.87 -9.01
C ALA A 166 -7.17 13.83 -7.99
N ASP A 167 -8.37 14.25 -8.42
CA ASP A 167 -9.55 14.35 -7.57
C ASP A 167 -10.67 13.43 -8.08
N ARG A 168 -11.30 12.68 -7.17
CA ARG A 168 -12.56 11.97 -7.45
C ARG A 168 -13.71 12.47 -6.58
N THR A 169 -14.62 13.19 -7.23
CA THR A 169 -15.92 13.60 -6.68
C THR A 169 -16.98 12.54 -6.95
N THR A 170 -16.99 11.46 -6.18
CA THR A 170 -18.07 10.46 -6.24
C THR A 170 -18.42 10.03 -4.82
N PRO A 171 -19.70 9.73 -4.51
CA PRO A 171 -20.02 9.12 -3.23
C PRO A 171 -19.22 7.83 -3.04
N LEU A 172 -18.74 7.58 -1.82
CA LEU A 172 -17.88 6.42 -1.58
C LEU A 172 -18.70 5.14 -1.64
N ASP A 173 -18.13 4.14 -2.27
CA ASP A 173 -18.69 2.81 -2.36
C ASP A 173 -17.60 1.79 -2.11
N MET A 174 -17.52 1.37 -0.85
CA MET A 174 -16.45 0.51 -0.36
C MET A 174 -16.93 -0.93 -0.18
N MET A 175 -16.19 -1.88 -0.74
CA MET A 175 -16.40 -3.31 -0.57
C MET A 175 -15.28 -3.92 0.29
N PHE A 176 -15.68 -4.63 1.36
CA PHE A 176 -14.78 -5.33 2.27
C PHE A 176 -14.74 -6.83 1.98
N CYS A 177 -13.53 -7.35 1.74
CA CYS A 177 -13.26 -8.75 1.47
C CYS A 177 -12.43 -9.32 2.62
N LEU A 178 -13.11 -9.95 3.59
CA LEU A 178 -12.51 -10.38 4.85
C LEU A 178 -12.31 -11.89 4.88
N HIS A 179 -11.18 -12.36 5.40
CA HIS A 179 -11.00 -13.78 5.76
C HIS A 179 -11.60 -14.07 7.13
N HIS A 180 -12.26 -15.22 7.31
CA HIS A 180 -12.98 -15.57 8.55
C HIS A 180 -12.09 -15.70 9.80
N ARG A 181 -10.77 -15.94 9.62
CA ARG A 181 -9.81 -16.12 10.73
C ARG A 181 -9.22 -14.81 11.27
N LEU A 182 -9.43 -13.68 10.60
CA LEU A 182 -8.87 -12.38 10.97
C LEU A 182 -9.82 -11.66 11.94
N ARG A 183 -9.65 -11.92 13.23
CA ARG A 183 -10.57 -11.44 14.28
C ARG A 183 -10.58 -9.92 14.36
N GLU A 184 -9.42 -9.27 14.26
CA GLU A 184 -9.30 -7.82 14.36
C GLU A 184 -9.94 -7.14 13.14
N ALA A 185 -9.85 -7.76 11.96
CA ALA A 185 -10.55 -7.31 10.77
C ALA A 185 -12.09 -7.25 10.96
N HIS A 186 -12.69 -8.30 11.55
CA HIS A 186 -14.14 -8.34 11.79
C HIS A 186 -14.59 -7.48 12.99
N GLN A 187 -13.81 -7.49 14.08
CA GLN A 187 -14.21 -6.86 15.34
C GLN A 187 -13.87 -5.36 15.42
N ASN A 188 -12.82 -4.92 14.72
CA ASN A 188 -12.31 -3.55 14.84
C ASN A 188 -12.25 -2.85 13.48
N GLU A 189 -11.50 -3.38 12.50
CA GLU A 189 -11.26 -2.73 11.20
C GLU A 189 -12.56 -2.38 10.48
N TRP A 190 -13.40 -3.38 10.24
CA TRP A 190 -14.70 -3.20 9.57
C TRP A 190 -15.60 -2.22 10.32
N LEU A 191 -15.78 -2.37 11.64
CA LEU A 191 -16.71 -1.55 12.40
C LEU A 191 -16.29 -0.07 12.44
N LEU A 192 -14.99 0.19 12.63
CA LEU A 192 -14.46 1.54 12.75
C LEU A 192 -14.48 2.27 11.40
N ILE A 193 -14.09 1.59 10.31
CA ILE A 193 -14.14 2.18 8.97
C ILE A 193 -15.59 2.34 8.50
N GLN A 194 -16.47 1.37 8.78
CA GLN A 194 -17.90 1.52 8.48
C GLN A 194 -18.50 2.72 9.20
N LYS A 195 -18.16 2.94 10.48
CA LYS A 195 -18.61 4.10 11.24
C LYS A 195 -18.16 5.41 10.57
N LEU A 196 -16.92 5.48 10.11
CA LEU A 196 -16.39 6.62 9.36
C LEU A 196 -17.15 6.85 8.05
N ILE A 197 -17.42 5.80 7.28
CA ILE A 197 -18.10 5.96 5.98
C ILE A 197 -19.56 6.40 6.16
N ARG A 198 -20.24 5.90 7.21
CA ARG A 198 -21.63 6.26 7.52
C ARG A 198 -21.82 7.74 7.89
N THR A 199 -20.78 8.46 8.29
CA THR A 199 -20.88 9.91 8.52
C THR A 199 -20.86 10.72 7.23
N LEU A 200 -20.60 10.09 6.08
CA LEU A 200 -20.45 10.76 4.79
C LEU A 200 -21.74 10.68 3.98
N GLN A 201 -22.09 11.78 3.32
CA GLN A 201 -23.30 11.83 2.50
C GLN A 201 -23.22 10.87 1.32
N ASN A 202 -24.32 10.16 1.07
CA ASN A 202 -24.52 9.24 -0.07
C ASN A 202 -23.46 8.13 -0.19
N SER A 203 -22.66 7.88 0.84
CA SER A 203 -21.61 6.87 0.84
C SER A 203 -22.11 5.54 1.38
N ARG A 204 -21.63 4.44 0.81
CA ARG A 204 -22.00 3.07 1.19
C ARG A 204 -20.76 2.21 1.44
N CYS A 205 -20.97 1.20 2.29
CA CYS A 205 -19.94 0.26 2.69
C CYS A 205 -20.60 -1.12 2.86
N SER A 206 -20.07 -2.12 2.17
CA SER A 206 -20.63 -3.47 2.10
C SER A 206 -19.58 -4.53 2.41
N LEU A 207 -20.01 -5.66 2.98
CA LEU A 207 -19.16 -6.81 3.24
C LEU A 207 -19.43 -7.89 2.18
N LEU A 208 -18.38 -8.46 1.61
CA LEU A 208 -18.51 -9.40 0.50
C LEU A 208 -19.34 -10.64 0.89
N SER A 209 -19.25 -11.11 2.14
CA SER A 209 -20.08 -12.24 2.60
C SER A 209 -21.58 -11.96 2.52
N ALA A 210 -22.00 -10.70 2.70
CA ALA A 210 -23.39 -10.30 2.57
C ALA A 210 -23.83 -10.25 1.09
N VAL A 211 -22.92 -9.89 0.18
CA VAL A 211 -23.23 -9.74 -1.24
C VAL A 211 -23.06 -11.03 -2.03
N GLY A 212 -22.03 -11.82 -1.76
CA GLY A 212 -21.72 -13.06 -2.50
C GLY A 212 -22.84 -14.09 -2.47
N LYS A 213 -23.69 -14.07 -1.43
CA LYS A 213 -24.91 -14.88 -1.34
C LYS A 213 -25.96 -14.48 -2.38
N LEU A 214 -26.04 -13.19 -2.70
CA LEU A 214 -27.01 -12.64 -3.65
C LEU A 214 -26.54 -12.81 -5.11
N THR A 215 -25.23 -12.92 -5.33
CA THR A 215 -24.61 -12.89 -6.66
C THR A 215 -23.98 -14.21 -7.12
N LYS A 216 -24.16 -15.32 -6.38
CA LYS A 216 -23.60 -16.65 -6.68
C LYS A 216 -22.08 -16.64 -6.93
N ILE A 217 -21.34 -16.00 -6.03
CA ILE A 217 -19.87 -15.97 -6.12
C ILE A 217 -19.32 -17.29 -5.56
N GLU A 218 -18.79 -18.15 -6.44
CA GLU A 218 -18.28 -19.47 -6.07
C GLU A 218 -16.75 -19.59 -6.21
N ASN A 219 -16.13 -18.75 -7.05
CA ASN A 219 -14.69 -18.76 -7.33
C ASN A 219 -14.15 -17.34 -7.63
N GLY A 220 -12.83 -17.26 -7.86
CA GLY A 220 -12.14 -16.00 -8.16
C GLY A 220 -12.55 -15.36 -9.48
N GLU A 221 -12.91 -16.15 -10.51
CA GLU A 221 -13.38 -15.61 -11.79
C GLU A 221 -14.72 -14.88 -11.63
N ASN A 222 -15.70 -15.52 -10.98
CA ASN A 222 -17.02 -14.93 -10.73
C ASN A 222 -16.91 -13.67 -9.88
N LEU A 223 -16.03 -13.68 -8.88
CA LEU A 223 -15.76 -12.51 -8.08
C LEU A 223 -15.14 -11.37 -8.89
N LEU A 224 -14.16 -11.67 -9.73
CA LEU A 224 -13.51 -10.65 -10.55
C LEU A 224 -14.48 -10.06 -11.57
N ASP A 225 -15.32 -10.88 -12.21
CA ASP A 225 -16.42 -10.40 -13.05
C ASP A 225 -17.37 -9.48 -12.27
N TYR A 226 -17.75 -9.87 -11.04
CA TYR A 226 -18.56 -9.03 -10.17
C TYR A 226 -17.88 -7.67 -9.87
N PHE A 227 -16.61 -7.65 -9.46
CA PHE A 227 -15.92 -6.39 -9.16
C PHE A 227 -15.77 -5.50 -10.39
N ILE A 228 -15.60 -6.07 -11.58
CA ILE A 228 -15.52 -5.33 -12.83
C ILE A 228 -16.82 -4.59 -13.13
N GLU A 229 -17.96 -5.23 -12.86
CA GLU A 229 -19.30 -4.73 -13.17
C GLU A 229 -19.91 -3.89 -12.03
N ALA A 230 -19.41 -4.05 -10.81
CA ALA A 230 -19.87 -3.31 -9.64
C ALA A 230 -19.34 -1.86 -9.62
N ASN A 231 -20.07 -0.99 -8.92
CA ASN A 231 -19.73 0.43 -8.78
C ASN A 231 -18.80 0.73 -7.59
N HIS A 232 -18.12 -0.28 -7.04
CA HIS A 232 -17.22 -0.09 -5.91
C HIS A 232 -16.00 0.72 -6.33
N ASN A 233 -15.80 1.89 -5.71
CA ASN A 233 -14.64 2.73 -5.93
C ASN A 233 -13.54 2.51 -4.89
N ILE A 234 -13.80 1.71 -3.85
CA ILE A 234 -12.77 1.17 -2.96
C ILE A 234 -13.00 -0.34 -2.76
N LEU A 235 -11.97 -1.14 -3.00
CA LEU A 235 -11.93 -2.56 -2.66
C LEU A 235 -10.91 -2.76 -1.54
N HIS A 236 -11.36 -3.16 -0.35
CA HIS A 236 -10.49 -3.39 0.78
C HIS A 236 -10.45 -4.88 1.13
N PHE A 237 -9.25 -5.43 1.13
CA PHE A 237 -8.99 -6.83 1.43
C PHE A 237 -8.25 -6.91 2.76
N ALA A 238 -8.85 -7.55 3.75
CA ALA A 238 -8.14 -8.03 4.93
C ALA A 238 -8.18 -9.56 4.87
N CYS A 239 -7.11 -10.17 4.39
CA CYS A 239 -7.13 -11.56 3.95
C CYS A 239 -5.77 -12.24 4.10
N HIS A 240 -5.72 -13.53 3.75
CA HIS A 240 -4.44 -14.22 3.64
C HIS A 240 -3.95 -14.20 2.18
N CYS A 241 -2.64 -14.30 1.99
CA CYS A 241 -2.02 -14.55 0.71
C CYS A 241 -1.38 -15.95 0.74
N GLN A 242 -1.52 -16.74 -0.32
CA GLN A 242 -0.82 -18.01 -0.48
C GLN A 242 -0.02 -17.97 -1.79
N SER A 243 1.24 -18.41 -1.71
CA SER A 243 2.06 -18.69 -2.90
C SER A 243 1.77 -20.13 -3.35
N GLU A 244 1.40 -20.31 -4.62
CA GLU A 244 1.17 -21.64 -5.22
C GLU A 244 2.42 -22.13 -6.01
N GLU A 245 2.46 -23.41 -6.40
CA GLU A 245 3.60 -24.08 -7.07
C GLU A 245 4.07 -23.41 -8.38
N LEU A 246 3.22 -22.58 -8.98
CA LEU A 246 3.53 -21.80 -10.19
C LEU A 246 4.00 -20.37 -9.88
N ASP A 247 4.43 -20.10 -8.64
CA ASP A 247 4.96 -18.82 -8.17
C ASP A 247 4.01 -17.62 -8.35
N VAL A 248 2.70 -17.87 -8.27
CA VAL A 248 1.66 -16.84 -8.33
C VAL A 248 0.97 -16.66 -6.99
N ASP A 249 0.92 -15.42 -6.53
CA ASP A 249 0.23 -15.03 -5.31
C ASP A 249 -1.29 -15.08 -5.48
N THR A 250 -1.96 -15.66 -4.49
CA THR A 250 -3.41 -15.83 -4.46
C THR A 250 -3.98 -15.28 -3.16
N LEU A 251 -4.91 -14.33 -3.28
CA LEU A 251 -5.68 -13.80 -2.14
C LEU A 251 -6.72 -14.83 -1.68
N LEU A 252 -6.82 -15.04 -0.38
CA LEU A 252 -7.73 -15.96 0.27
C LEU A 252 -8.63 -15.21 1.25
N PHE A 253 -9.91 -15.06 0.92
CA PHE A 253 -10.93 -14.46 1.79
C PHE A 253 -12.17 -15.35 1.84
N SER A 254 -13.11 -15.05 2.73
CA SER A 254 -14.19 -15.97 3.06
C SER A 254 -15.57 -15.38 2.85
N LEU A 255 -16.46 -16.17 2.28
CA LEU A 255 -17.89 -15.92 2.33
C LEU A 255 -18.43 -16.61 3.58
N LEU A 256 -18.73 -15.79 4.61
CA LEU A 256 -19.29 -16.27 5.87
C LEU A 256 -20.68 -16.86 5.67
N LYS A 257 -20.95 -17.93 6.41
CA LYS A 257 -22.26 -18.57 6.52
C LYS A 257 -23.21 -17.77 7.42
N ASP A 258 -24.51 -18.01 7.29
CA ASP A 258 -25.50 -17.43 8.23
C ASP A 258 -25.42 -18.10 9.60
N GLU A 259 -25.91 -17.40 10.63
CA GLU A 259 -26.03 -17.98 11.97
C GLU A 259 -26.91 -19.23 11.93
N GLY A 260 -26.33 -20.39 12.25
CA GLY A 260 -27.03 -21.68 12.30
C GLY A 260 -26.70 -22.67 11.18
N GLU A 261 -25.90 -22.29 10.17
CA GLU A 261 -25.44 -23.23 9.14
C GLU A 261 -24.16 -23.98 9.60
N GLU A 262 -24.17 -25.31 9.49
CA GLU A 262 -23.02 -26.15 9.84
C GLU A 262 -21.92 -26.20 8.75
N GLY A 263 -20.67 -26.35 9.17
CA GLY A 263 -19.48 -26.55 8.32
C GLY A 263 -18.64 -25.30 8.06
N GLU A 264 -17.45 -25.45 7.50
CA GLU A 264 -16.50 -24.35 7.26
C GLU A 264 -17.01 -23.28 6.27
N PRO A 265 -16.63 -22.00 6.43
CA PRO A 265 -16.91 -20.94 5.45
C PRO A 265 -16.29 -21.23 4.08
N LEU A 266 -16.95 -20.80 3.00
CA LEU A 266 -16.38 -20.91 1.65
C LEU A 266 -15.19 -19.95 1.53
N VAL A 267 -14.01 -20.48 1.22
CA VAL A 267 -12.80 -19.70 0.94
C VAL A 267 -12.67 -19.49 -0.56
N ILE A 268 -12.69 -18.23 -0.99
CA ILE A 268 -12.50 -17.85 -2.38
C ILE A 268 -11.02 -17.54 -2.60
N LYS A 269 -10.49 -18.09 -3.70
CA LYS A 269 -9.15 -17.84 -4.19
C LYS A 269 -9.21 -16.80 -5.31
N LEU A 270 -8.55 -15.65 -5.14
CA LEU A 270 -8.37 -14.66 -6.20
C LEU A 270 -6.88 -14.51 -6.47
N GLY A 271 -6.40 -15.24 -7.48
CA GLY A 271 -4.99 -15.27 -7.87
C GLY A 271 -4.81 -15.00 -9.36
N ALA A 272 -3.57 -15.19 -9.84
CA ALA A 272 -3.23 -14.79 -11.19
C ALA A 272 -4.10 -15.44 -12.28
N ILE A 273 -4.46 -16.71 -12.07
CA ILE A 273 -5.27 -17.48 -13.01
C ILE A 273 -6.65 -16.85 -13.24
N SER A 274 -7.30 -16.32 -12.20
CA SER A 274 -8.63 -15.71 -12.34
C SER A 274 -8.59 -14.46 -13.23
N PHE A 275 -7.54 -13.67 -13.13
CA PHE A 275 -7.32 -12.52 -14.03
C PHE A 275 -6.90 -12.94 -15.45
N ILE A 276 -6.38 -14.15 -15.67
CA ILE A 276 -6.08 -14.65 -17.02
C ILE A 276 -7.36 -15.16 -17.68
N LEU A 277 -8.22 -15.85 -16.92
CA LEU A 277 -9.43 -16.49 -17.42
C LEU A 277 -10.58 -15.52 -17.71
N VAL A 278 -10.74 -14.45 -16.91
CA VAL A 278 -11.72 -13.40 -17.21
C VAL A 278 -11.32 -12.65 -18.49
N LYS A 279 -12.27 -12.33 -19.38
CA LYS A 279 -11.98 -11.67 -20.67
C LYS A 279 -11.08 -10.43 -20.51
N GLN A 280 -10.02 -10.34 -21.31
CA GLN A 280 -8.96 -9.34 -21.14
C GLN A 280 -9.37 -7.90 -21.51
N ASP A 281 -10.47 -7.70 -22.23
CA ASP A 281 -11.02 -6.38 -22.57
C ASP A 281 -11.84 -5.77 -21.43
N LYS A 282 -12.35 -6.59 -20.51
CA LYS A 282 -13.06 -6.13 -19.31
C LYS A 282 -12.10 -5.35 -18.37
N ARG A 283 -12.55 -4.17 -17.95
CA ARG A 283 -11.87 -3.24 -17.01
C ARG A 283 -12.82 -2.82 -15.92
N PHE A 284 -12.31 -2.50 -14.73
CA PHE A 284 -13.11 -1.96 -13.64
C PHE A 284 -13.84 -0.68 -14.07
N GLN A 285 -15.17 -0.65 -13.99
CA GLN A 285 -15.96 0.51 -14.42
C GLN A 285 -15.64 1.75 -13.58
N CYS A 286 -15.50 1.59 -12.26
CA CYS A 286 -15.24 2.71 -11.35
C CYS A 286 -13.77 2.97 -11.05
N GLN A 287 -12.84 2.20 -11.63
CA GLN A 287 -11.39 2.31 -11.40
C GLN A 287 -11.04 2.44 -9.90
N PRO A 288 -11.21 1.36 -9.12
CA PRO A 288 -11.16 1.44 -7.66
C PRO A 288 -9.77 1.75 -7.13
N LEU A 289 -9.73 2.33 -5.92
CA LEU A 289 -8.61 2.14 -5.00
C LEU A 289 -8.70 0.72 -4.42
N VAL A 290 -7.63 -0.05 -4.54
CA VAL A 290 -7.52 -1.39 -3.96
C VAL A 290 -6.58 -1.34 -2.77
N PHE A 291 -7.04 -1.73 -1.59
CA PHE A 291 -6.25 -1.78 -0.36
C PHE A 291 -6.02 -3.25 0.03
N LEU A 292 -4.79 -3.74 -0.10
CA LEU A 292 -4.41 -5.12 0.14
C LEU A 292 -3.71 -5.28 1.50
N ASN A 293 -4.50 -5.48 2.56
CA ASN A 293 -4.06 -6.04 3.84
C ASN A 293 -4.03 -7.58 3.73
N ALA A 294 -3.18 -8.11 2.86
CA ALA A 294 -3.11 -9.54 2.56
C ALA A 294 -1.79 -10.15 3.01
N CYS A 295 -1.83 -11.12 3.94
CA CYS A 295 -0.63 -11.64 4.61
C CYS A 295 -0.44 -13.15 4.39
N GLN A 296 0.79 -13.59 4.05
CA GLN A 296 1.15 -15.01 4.02
C GLN A 296 1.22 -15.60 5.44
N SER A 297 0.55 -16.73 5.67
CA SER A 297 0.62 -17.49 6.93
C SER A 297 1.55 -18.71 6.87
N ALA A 298 2.44 -18.81 5.88
CA ALA A 298 3.46 -19.85 5.79
C ALA A 298 4.70 -19.34 5.03
N GLY A 299 5.87 -19.43 5.64
CA GLY A 299 7.12 -18.86 5.13
C GLY A 299 7.72 -19.58 3.92
N GLY A 300 8.36 -18.80 3.04
CA GLY A 300 9.19 -19.26 1.93
C GLY A 300 9.97 -18.10 1.29
N THR A 301 11.22 -18.36 0.90
CA THR A 301 12.31 -17.39 0.61
C THR A 301 12.32 -16.82 -0.81
N ASP A 302 11.23 -16.23 -1.30
CA ASP A 302 11.27 -15.51 -2.59
C ASP A 302 10.26 -14.35 -2.65
N ALA A 303 10.21 -13.61 -1.54
CA ALA A 303 9.03 -12.87 -1.11
C ALA A 303 8.76 -11.54 -1.85
N LEU A 304 9.72 -10.86 -2.51
CA LEU A 304 9.37 -9.64 -3.27
C LEU A 304 9.01 -9.87 -4.74
N ARG A 305 9.59 -10.87 -5.41
CA ARG A 305 9.12 -11.24 -6.76
C ARG A 305 7.70 -11.82 -6.72
N LYS A 306 7.32 -12.43 -5.60
CA LYS A 306 6.01 -13.06 -5.36
C LYS A 306 4.92 -12.08 -4.95
N THR A 307 5.20 -11.20 -3.98
CA THR A 307 4.22 -10.26 -3.38
C THR A 307 3.64 -9.19 -4.33
N PHE A 308 4.25 -8.96 -5.50
CA PHE A 308 3.85 -7.82 -6.35
C PHE A 308 3.20 -8.16 -7.69
N ASN A 309 2.89 -9.43 -7.95
CA ASN A 309 2.05 -9.81 -9.08
C ASN A 309 0.63 -9.23 -8.93
N LEU A 310 0.04 -9.32 -7.73
CA LEU A 310 -1.35 -8.89 -7.50
C LEU A 310 -1.58 -7.39 -7.74
N PRO A 311 -0.79 -6.44 -7.18
CA PRO A 311 -0.93 -5.02 -7.53
C PRO A 311 -0.87 -4.76 -9.02
N GLN A 312 0.08 -5.38 -9.75
CA GLN A 312 0.20 -5.20 -11.19
C GLN A 312 -1.06 -5.69 -11.92
N MET A 313 -1.69 -6.76 -11.45
CA MET A 313 -2.87 -7.36 -12.07
C MET A 313 -4.13 -6.50 -11.86
N PHE A 314 -4.32 -5.92 -10.67
CA PHE A 314 -5.35 -4.92 -10.43
C PHE A 314 -5.15 -3.67 -11.31
N ILE A 315 -3.91 -3.16 -11.41
CA ILE A 315 -3.58 -2.00 -12.26
C ILE A 315 -3.83 -2.30 -13.74
N LYS A 316 -3.42 -3.46 -14.25
CA LYS A 316 -3.69 -3.90 -15.64
C LYS A 316 -5.20 -4.04 -15.92
N ARG A 317 -6.01 -4.31 -14.88
CA ARG A 317 -7.48 -4.32 -14.95
C ARG A 317 -8.13 -2.95 -14.78
N GLY A 318 -7.35 -1.89 -14.60
CA GLY A 318 -7.84 -0.51 -14.54
C GLY A 318 -8.13 0.00 -13.14
N ALA A 319 -7.59 -0.61 -12.07
CA ALA A 319 -7.59 0.02 -10.76
C ALA A 319 -6.84 1.35 -10.82
N GLU A 320 -7.35 2.38 -10.14
CA GLU A 320 -6.71 3.70 -10.10
C GLU A 320 -5.47 3.67 -9.21
N ALA A 321 -5.57 2.95 -8.10
CA ALA A 321 -4.50 2.83 -7.13
C ALA A 321 -4.54 1.47 -6.44
N VAL A 322 -3.36 0.96 -6.08
CA VAL A 322 -3.23 -0.17 -5.17
C VAL A 322 -2.32 0.20 -4.02
N ILE A 323 -2.72 -0.11 -2.80
CA ILE A 323 -1.86 -0.14 -1.62
C ILE A 323 -1.65 -1.61 -1.28
N ALA A 324 -0.40 -2.02 -1.08
CA ALA A 324 -0.07 -3.40 -0.72
C ALA A 324 1.09 -3.45 0.27
N THR A 325 1.17 -4.51 1.06
CA THR A 325 2.26 -4.73 2.00
C THR A 325 3.38 -5.54 1.35
N ALA A 326 4.64 -5.22 1.67
CA ALA A 326 5.81 -5.96 1.21
C ALA A 326 6.02 -7.29 1.95
N CYS A 327 5.32 -7.50 3.07
CA CYS A 327 5.44 -8.66 3.94
C CYS A 327 4.10 -8.98 4.62
N PRO A 328 3.99 -10.13 5.29
CA PRO A 328 2.95 -10.39 6.26
C PRO A 328 2.93 -9.32 7.37
N VAL A 329 1.73 -8.92 7.78
CA VAL A 329 1.46 -7.93 8.82
C VAL A 329 0.49 -8.56 9.82
N PRO A 330 0.71 -8.43 11.14
CA PRO A 330 -0.22 -8.95 12.13
C PRO A 330 -1.62 -8.37 11.97
N ASP A 331 -2.66 -9.20 12.07
CA ASP A 331 -4.08 -8.80 11.96
C ASP A 331 -4.39 -7.53 12.75
N ARG A 332 -3.93 -7.46 14.01
CA ARG A 332 -4.11 -6.29 14.89
C ARG A 332 -3.46 -5.02 14.35
N PHE A 333 -2.25 -5.13 13.82
CA PHE A 333 -1.56 -3.97 13.24
C PHE A 333 -2.19 -3.56 11.91
N ALA A 334 -2.54 -4.53 11.06
CA ALA A 334 -3.20 -4.29 9.78
C ALA A 334 -4.53 -3.55 9.95
N ALA A 335 -5.36 -3.99 10.91
CA ALA A 335 -6.62 -3.35 11.29
C ALA A 335 -6.42 -1.91 11.77
N ALA A 336 -5.47 -1.70 12.70
CA ALA A 336 -5.15 -0.37 13.22
C ALA A 336 -4.59 0.56 12.13
N PHE A 337 -3.73 0.02 11.25
CA PHE A 337 -3.12 0.77 10.16
C PHE A 337 -4.17 1.22 9.14
N ALA A 338 -5.06 0.32 8.71
CA ALA A 338 -6.13 0.66 7.78
C ALA A 338 -7.08 1.72 8.37
N GLN A 339 -7.47 1.58 9.64
CA GLN A 339 -8.31 2.57 10.32
C GLN A 339 -7.65 3.96 10.30
N GLN A 340 -6.37 4.04 10.66
CA GLN A 340 -5.66 5.31 10.71
C GLN A 340 -5.45 5.90 9.30
N PHE A 341 -5.13 5.05 8.32
CA PHE A 341 -5.01 5.44 6.92
C PHE A 341 -6.32 6.05 6.41
N TYR A 342 -7.45 5.37 6.58
CA TYR A 342 -8.74 5.91 6.12
C TYR A 342 -9.17 7.15 6.90
N THR A 343 -8.77 7.30 8.15
CA THR A 343 -8.98 8.56 8.88
C THR A 343 -8.22 9.71 8.21
N PHE A 344 -6.96 9.54 7.86
CA PHE A 344 -6.21 10.58 7.14
C PHE A 344 -6.72 10.79 5.71
N PHE A 345 -6.99 9.71 4.99
CA PHE A 345 -7.38 9.77 3.59
C PHE A 345 -8.80 10.33 3.37
N ILE A 346 -9.76 9.90 4.19
CA ILE A 346 -11.18 10.24 4.02
C ILE A 346 -11.59 11.40 4.92
N ASP A 347 -11.34 11.32 6.23
CA ASP A 347 -11.78 12.38 7.18
C ASP A 347 -10.92 13.64 7.05
N LYS A 348 -9.60 13.49 6.89
CA LYS A 348 -8.70 14.65 6.65
C LYS A 348 -8.56 15.04 5.19
N GLN A 349 -9.19 14.30 4.27
CA GLN A 349 -9.15 14.54 2.82
C GLN A 349 -7.72 14.68 2.28
N MET A 350 -6.75 13.97 2.86
CA MET A 350 -5.37 13.95 2.36
C MET A 350 -5.28 13.24 1.01
N THR A 351 -4.23 13.52 0.24
CA THR A 351 -3.87 12.63 -0.88
C THR A 351 -3.51 11.24 -0.35
N ILE A 352 -3.55 10.24 -1.21
CA ILE A 352 -3.19 8.87 -0.85
C ILE A 352 -1.73 8.77 -0.35
N GLY A 353 -0.83 9.54 -0.96
CA GLY A 353 0.57 9.64 -0.55
C GLY A 353 0.73 10.28 0.81
N GLU A 354 0.09 11.44 1.03
CA GLU A 354 0.06 12.14 2.32
C GLU A 354 -0.52 11.23 3.42
N ALA A 355 -1.66 10.59 3.16
CA ALA A 355 -2.32 9.72 4.13
C ALA A 355 -1.44 8.52 4.51
N LEU A 356 -0.78 7.89 3.54
CA LEU A 356 0.17 6.80 3.82
C LEU A 356 1.36 7.29 4.65
N GLN A 357 2.00 8.39 4.26
CA GLN A 357 3.15 8.94 4.97
C GLN A 357 2.76 9.34 6.41
N ALA A 358 1.65 10.04 6.59
CA ALA A 358 1.12 10.40 7.91
C ALA A 358 0.79 9.17 8.76
N THR A 359 0.26 8.10 8.16
CA THR A 359 0.00 6.84 8.85
C THR A 359 1.29 6.19 9.33
N ARG A 360 2.32 6.10 8.47
CA ARG A 360 3.63 5.54 8.86
C ARG A 360 4.26 6.34 10.01
N ARG A 361 4.18 7.68 9.94
CA ARG A 361 4.65 8.58 11.00
C ARG A 361 3.90 8.37 12.32
N TYR A 362 2.58 8.27 12.27
CA TYR A 362 1.76 8.04 13.46
C TYR A 362 2.17 6.76 14.19
N PHE A 363 2.41 5.66 13.50
CA PHE A 363 2.81 4.40 14.16
C PHE A 363 4.23 4.44 14.73
N ILE A 364 5.18 5.11 14.08
CA ILE A 364 6.53 5.24 14.65
C ILE A 364 6.54 6.21 15.84
N GLU A 365 5.81 7.33 15.78
CA GLU A 365 5.80 8.37 16.81
C GLU A 365 4.99 7.97 18.06
N GLU A 366 3.81 7.36 17.89
CA GLU A 366 2.91 7.05 19.00
C GLU A 366 3.08 5.62 19.54
N TYR A 367 3.53 4.69 18.71
CA TYR A 367 3.59 3.25 19.02
C TYR A 367 4.99 2.66 18.96
N ASN A 368 6.03 3.46 18.64
CA ASN A 368 7.38 2.95 18.38
C ASN A 368 7.36 1.80 17.36
N ASN A 369 6.51 1.88 16.33
CA ASN A 369 6.28 0.76 15.42
C ASN A 369 6.60 1.12 13.97
N PRO A 370 7.77 0.70 13.44
CA PRO A 370 8.17 0.98 12.07
C PRO A 370 7.52 0.08 11.02
N LEU A 371 6.66 -0.88 11.39
CA LEU A 371 6.07 -1.84 10.46
C LEU A 371 5.21 -1.18 9.37
N GLY A 372 4.77 0.07 9.58
CA GLY A 372 4.11 0.87 8.55
C GLY A 372 4.95 1.06 7.27
N LEU A 373 6.28 0.96 7.37
CA LEU A 373 7.20 1.00 6.22
C LEU A 373 7.02 -0.17 5.24
N ALA A 374 6.32 -1.24 5.64
CA ALA A 374 5.98 -2.34 4.74
C ALA A 374 4.90 -1.96 3.71
N TYR A 375 4.10 -0.91 3.95
CA TYR A 375 3.02 -0.51 3.05
C TYR A 375 3.56 0.30 1.88
N GLY A 376 3.37 -0.17 0.64
CA GLY A 376 3.77 0.52 -0.59
C GLY A 376 2.58 1.01 -1.42
N LEU A 377 2.81 2.07 -2.20
CA LEU A 377 1.82 2.66 -3.11
C LEU A 377 2.13 2.35 -4.58
N TYR A 378 1.10 1.90 -5.31
CA TYR A 378 1.08 1.61 -6.75
C TYR A 378 0.06 2.50 -7.44
N SER A 379 0.42 3.77 -7.54
CA SER A 379 -0.33 4.84 -8.18
C SER A 379 0.53 6.10 -8.06
N PRO A 380 0.28 7.17 -8.83
CA PRO A 380 0.75 8.47 -8.44
C PRO A 380 0.27 8.86 -7.02
N PRO A 381 1.07 9.65 -6.29
CA PRO A 381 0.89 9.94 -4.87
C PRO A 381 -0.28 10.90 -4.57
N TYR A 382 -0.78 11.59 -5.58
CA TYR A 382 -1.65 12.75 -5.48
C TYR A 382 -3.14 12.42 -5.61
N TYR A 383 -3.50 11.15 -5.80
CA TYR A 383 -4.89 10.71 -5.85
C TYR A 383 -5.59 11.05 -4.53
N ARG A 384 -6.75 11.71 -4.59
CA ARG A 384 -7.57 12.02 -3.43
C ARG A 384 -9.06 11.84 -3.71
N LEU A 385 -9.79 11.53 -2.65
CA LEU A 385 -11.25 11.53 -2.65
C LEU A 385 -11.73 12.91 -2.23
N THR A 386 -12.50 13.58 -3.10
CA THR A 386 -13.13 14.86 -2.79
C THR A 386 -14.61 14.62 -2.51
N GLN A 387 -15.08 15.04 -1.34
CA GLN A 387 -16.51 14.96 -1.06
C GLN A 387 -17.25 16.08 -1.80
N PRO A 388 -18.45 15.79 -2.36
CA PRO A 388 -19.31 16.86 -2.87
C PRO A 388 -19.57 17.87 -1.76
N LEU A 389 -19.40 19.16 -2.04
CA LEU A 389 -19.79 20.22 -1.10
C LEU A 389 -21.25 19.96 -0.69
N ALA A 390 -21.51 19.88 0.61
CA ALA A 390 -22.88 19.86 1.10
C ALA A 390 -23.60 21.07 0.51
N THR A 391 -24.63 20.83 -0.29
CA THR A 391 -25.50 21.90 -0.76
C THR A 391 -26.09 22.54 0.48
N VAL A 392 -25.59 23.71 0.85
CA VAL A 392 -26.21 24.57 1.86
C VAL A 392 -27.60 24.84 1.30
N GLY A 393 -28.61 24.22 1.91
CA GLY A 393 -30.00 24.46 1.55
C GLY A 393 -30.24 25.95 1.65
N VAL A 394 -30.54 26.56 0.51
CA VAL A 394 -31.10 27.91 0.49
C VAL A 394 -32.47 27.77 1.14
N ALA A 395 -32.57 28.23 2.38
CA ALA A 395 -33.81 28.30 3.14
C ALA A 395 -34.76 29.34 2.54
#